data_AF-A0A1B8FES6-F1
#
_entry.id   AF-A0A1B8FES6-F1
#
_cell.length_a   1.000
_cell.length_b   1.000
_cell.length_c   1.000
_cell.angle_alpha   90.00
_cell.angle_beta   90.00
_cell.angle_gamma   90.00
#
_symmetry.space_group_name_H-M   'P 1'
#
loop_
_entity.id
_entity.type
_entity.pdbx_description
1 polymer ?
#
loop_
_entity_poly.entity_id
_entity_poly.type
_entity_poly.pdbx_seq_one_letter_code
_entity_poly.pdbx_strand_id
1 'polypeptide(L)'
;MMSFNPLSIKAVVLLTAAIGVIANPVLKDRASSCDVVRCASGTVCQVIDNVAQCVGGQKCGTAVCGAGLVCCNALCNICTKPGEFCVQGCPVTDPVVEASAGPVCGSKICASGEVCCNPLMDICTKPGEVCILGSNAAVAATTGPVCGANTCASDEVCCNASCGKCAKPGVACTQEACGPQCGLNTCPFGDVCCNDSCGYCTKPGGFCTQEICSKAPEARATCGPNVCASGQVCCNRSCGVCTAPGGKCTQQLCGDTS
;
A
#
# COMPACT_ATOMS: atom_id res chain seq x y z
N MET A 1 33.06 -64.73 -58.18
CA MET A 1 33.59 -64.72 -56.80
C MET A 1 34.47 -63.48 -56.65
N MET A 2 34.01 -62.43 -55.95
CA MET A 2 34.78 -61.33 -55.30
C MET A 2 33.76 -60.58 -54.44
N SER A 3 33.53 -61.03 -53.19
CA SER A 3 34.14 -60.55 -51.95
C SER A 3 33.91 -59.05 -51.69
N PHE A 4 32.88 -58.75 -50.88
CA PHE A 4 32.58 -57.43 -50.33
C PHE A 4 33.42 -57.19 -49.07
N ASN A 5 34.10 -56.05 -49.00
CA ASN A 5 34.84 -55.61 -47.82
C ASN A 5 34.29 -54.23 -47.36
N PRO A 6 33.65 -54.10 -46.19
CA PRO A 6 32.94 -52.89 -45.79
C PRO A 6 33.67 -52.13 -44.67
N LEU A 7 34.62 -51.27 -45.01
CA LEU A 7 35.24 -50.24 -44.14
C LEU A 7 36.00 -49.31 -45.11
N SER A 8 35.73 -48.02 -45.31
CA SER A 8 35.39 -46.98 -44.36
C SER A 8 34.72 -45.83 -45.13
N ILE A 9 33.46 -45.55 -44.83
CA ILE A 9 32.80 -44.30 -45.20
C ILE A 9 33.35 -43.23 -44.27
N LYS A 10 34.44 -42.57 -44.67
CA LYS A 10 34.89 -41.32 -44.05
C LYS A 10 34.93 -40.23 -45.09
N ALA A 11 33.79 -39.53 -45.16
CA ALA A 11 33.66 -38.10 -45.38
C ALA A 11 34.54 -37.47 -46.48
N VAL A 12 34.04 -37.54 -47.72
CA VAL A 12 34.31 -36.50 -48.72
C VAL A 12 33.01 -35.72 -48.90
N VAL A 13 32.79 -34.72 -48.04
CA VAL A 13 31.85 -33.63 -48.28
C VAL A 13 32.66 -32.35 -48.23
N LEU A 14 33.37 -32.09 -49.33
CA LEU A 14 33.87 -30.76 -49.66
C LEU A 14 32.76 -30.07 -50.47
N LEU A 15 31.82 -29.42 -49.77
CA LEU A 15 30.83 -28.54 -50.38
C LEU A 15 30.74 -27.25 -49.54
N THR A 16 31.53 -26.28 -49.98
CA THR A 16 31.19 -24.85 -50.06
C THR A 16 30.49 -24.23 -48.84
N ALA A 17 31.28 -23.75 -47.88
CA ALA A 17 30.89 -22.66 -47.00
C ALA A 17 31.66 -21.38 -47.37
N ALA A 18 31.36 -20.84 -48.57
CA ALA A 18 31.70 -19.48 -48.93
C ALA A 18 30.40 -18.68 -48.98
N ILE A 19 29.81 -18.43 -47.80
CA ILE A 19 28.80 -17.37 -47.67
C ILE A 19 29.61 -16.08 -47.60
N GLY A 20 29.84 -15.49 -48.77
CA GLY A 20 30.24 -14.10 -48.87
C GLY A 20 29.17 -13.25 -48.21
N VAL A 21 29.47 -12.73 -47.03
CA VAL A 21 28.71 -11.62 -46.45
C VAL A 21 28.98 -10.43 -47.37
N ILE A 22 28.07 -10.18 -48.30
CA ILE A 22 27.95 -8.90 -48.99
C ILE A 22 27.66 -7.86 -47.91
N ALA A 23 28.73 -7.27 -47.35
CA ALA A 23 28.64 -6.09 -46.53
C ALA A 23 28.11 -4.96 -47.41
N ASN A 24 26.83 -4.65 -47.26
CA ASN A 24 26.19 -3.51 -47.90
C ASN A 24 26.91 -2.23 -47.41
N PRO A 25 27.57 -1.44 -48.29
CA PRO A 25 28.38 -0.29 -47.88
C PRO A 25 27.53 0.94 -47.49
N VAL A 26 26.20 0.84 -47.56
CA VAL A 26 25.26 1.97 -47.41
C VAL A 26 24.92 2.31 -45.95
N LEU A 27 25.34 1.49 -44.97
CA LEU A 27 25.04 1.76 -43.55
C LEU A 27 26.20 2.42 -42.78
N LYS A 28 27.29 2.82 -43.45
CA LYS A 28 28.51 3.29 -42.78
C LYS A 28 28.43 4.70 -42.17
N ASP A 29 27.41 5.49 -42.51
CA ASP A 29 27.40 6.93 -42.15
C ASP A 29 26.29 7.38 -41.20
N ARG A 30 25.70 6.48 -40.39
CA ARG A 30 24.71 6.95 -39.41
C ARG A 30 24.63 6.23 -38.07
N ALA A 31 25.48 5.23 -37.85
CA ALA A 31 25.65 4.66 -36.52
C ALA A 31 26.85 5.33 -35.86
N SER A 32 26.57 6.31 -35.00
CA SER A 32 27.54 6.80 -34.02
C SER A 32 28.09 5.59 -33.26
N SER A 33 29.39 5.54 -32.96
CA SER A 33 29.98 4.37 -32.27
C SER A 33 29.30 4.07 -30.92
N CYS A 34 28.62 5.04 -30.31
CA CYS A 34 27.81 4.88 -29.11
C CYS A 34 26.40 4.28 -29.32
N ASP A 35 25.93 4.11 -30.56
CA ASP A 35 24.61 3.53 -30.87
C ASP A 35 24.56 2.01 -30.61
N VAL A 36 25.73 1.36 -30.59
CA VAL A 36 25.91 -0.08 -30.34
C VAL A 36 26.62 -0.41 -29.03
N VAL A 37 27.22 0.58 -28.36
CA VAL A 37 27.96 0.38 -27.11
C VAL A 37 27.05 0.53 -25.90
N ARG A 38 26.86 -0.56 -25.15
CA ARG A 38 26.11 -0.56 -23.88
C ARG A 38 27.09 -0.42 -22.72
N CYS A 39 27.13 0.78 -22.14
CA CYS A 39 27.94 1.08 -20.97
C CYS A 39 27.31 0.49 -19.68
N ALA A 40 28.16 0.13 -18.71
CA ALA A 40 27.71 -0.35 -17.42
C ALA A 40 27.02 0.77 -16.61
N SER A 41 26.20 0.38 -15.63
CA SER A 41 25.50 1.31 -14.75
C SER A 41 26.44 2.37 -14.17
N GLY A 42 26.09 3.63 -14.36
CA GLY A 42 26.87 4.79 -13.93
C GLY A 42 27.97 5.25 -14.88
N THR A 43 27.93 4.80 -16.12
CA THR A 43 28.77 5.34 -17.19
C THR A 43 27.93 5.76 -18.40
N VAL A 44 28.37 6.81 -19.09
CA VAL A 44 27.77 7.34 -20.31
C VAL A 44 28.70 7.07 -21.49
N CYS A 45 28.16 6.63 -22.63
CA CYS A 45 28.94 6.52 -23.84
C CYS A 45 29.16 7.92 -24.44
N GLN A 46 30.42 8.29 -24.61
CA GLN A 46 30.86 9.49 -25.28
C GLN A 46 31.86 9.12 -26.37
N VAL A 47 31.76 9.75 -27.55
CA VAL A 47 32.74 9.55 -28.62
C VAL A 47 33.92 10.47 -28.37
N ILE A 48 35.07 9.90 -28.01
CA ILE A 48 36.32 10.60 -27.73
C ILE A 48 37.36 10.07 -28.73
N ASP A 49 38.00 10.96 -29.48
CA ASP A 49 38.97 10.59 -30.54
C ASP A 49 38.43 9.57 -31.57
N ASN A 50 37.17 9.73 -31.99
CA ASN A 50 36.44 8.81 -32.87
C ASN A 50 36.20 7.39 -32.31
N VAL A 51 36.43 7.17 -31.01
CA VAL A 51 36.20 5.90 -30.32
C VAL A 51 35.08 6.06 -29.29
N ALA A 52 34.17 5.10 -29.20
CA ALA A 52 33.17 5.07 -28.14
C ALA A 52 33.81 4.72 -26.80
N GLN A 53 33.72 5.62 -25.83
CA GLN A 53 34.26 5.43 -24.49
C GLN A 53 33.18 5.64 -23.44
N CYS A 54 33.09 4.71 -22.49
CA CYS A 54 32.23 4.85 -21.33
C CYS A 54 32.93 5.72 -20.28
N VAL A 55 32.46 6.94 -20.08
CA VAL A 55 32.97 7.87 -19.06
C VAL A 55 32.01 7.97 -17.87
N GLY A 56 32.48 8.44 -16.72
CA GLY A 56 31.63 8.61 -15.55
C GLY A 56 30.49 9.60 -15.82
N GLY A 57 29.25 9.18 -15.57
CA GLY A 57 28.09 10.07 -15.67
C GLY A 57 28.01 11.07 -14.50
N GLN A 58 27.09 12.03 -14.58
CA GLN A 58 26.86 12.98 -13.50
C GLN A 58 26.29 12.27 -12.26
N LYS A 59 26.91 12.43 -11.10
CA LYS A 59 26.38 11.89 -9.83
C LYS A 59 25.07 12.58 -9.43
N CYS A 60 24.11 11.78 -8.94
CA CYS A 60 22.83 12.23 -8.42
C CYS A 60 22.45 11.36 -7.22
N GLY A 61 22.90 11.77 -6.03
CA GLY A 61 22.84 10.93 -4.83
C GLY A 61 23.80 9.74 -4.93
N THR A 62 23.27 8.52 -4.75
CA THR A 62 23.97 7.26 -4.99
C THR A 62 23.83 6.78 -6.45
N ALA A 63 22.93 7.36 -7.24
CA ALA A 63 22.83 7.08 -8.66
C ALA A 63 23.78 7.95 -9.49
N VAL A 64 23.95 7.55 -10.74
CA VAL A 64 24.69 8.30 -11.75
C VAL A 64 23.81 8.42 -12.99
N CYS A 65 23.54 9.65 -13.41
CA CYS A 65 22.66 9.94 -14.53
C CYS A 65 23.30 9.51 -15.86
N GLY A 66 22.51 8.84 -16.69
CA GLY A 66 22.90 8.42 -18.03
C GLY A 66 23.03 9.59 -19.01
N ALA A 67 23.38 9.26 -20.25
CA ALA A 67 23.62 10.23 -21.32
C ALA A 67 22.44 11.21 -21.51
N GLY A 68 22.74 12.51 -21.52
CA GLY A 68 21.73 13.54 -21.78
C GLY A 68 20.72 13.77 -20.65
N LEU A 69 20.94 13.20 -19.46
CA LEU A 69 20.12 13.43 -18.28
C LEU A 69 20.84 14.32 -17.27
N VAL A 70 20.07 15.14 -16.55
CA VAL A 70 20.53 16.00 -15.44
C VAL A 70 19.95 15.50 -14.12
N CYS A 71 20.66 15.74 -13.02
CA CYS A 71 20.20 15.38 -11.69
C CYS A 71 19.02 16.30 -11.33
N CYS A 72 17.86 15.70 -11.13
CA CYS A 72 16.66 16.39 -10.69
C CYS A 72 16.59 16.38 -9.16
N ASN A 73 16.75 15.20 -8.54
CA ASN A 73 16.66 15.08 -7.09
C ASN A 73 17.71 14.10 -6.56
N ALA A 74 18.77 14.64 -5.94
CA ALA A 74 19.85 13.85 -5.38
C ALA A 74 19.45 13.03 -4.15
N LEU A 75 18.44 13.46 -3.37
CA LEU A 75 17.93 12.68 -2.23
C LEU A 75 17.23 11.41 -2.71
N CYS A 76 16.57 11.49 -3.86
CA CYS A 76 15.75 10.42 -4.41
C CYS A 76 16.42 9.70 -5.60
N ASN A 77 17.68 10.03 -5.92
CA ASN A 77 18.41 9.47 -7.06
C ASN A 77 17.72 9.66 -8.43
N ILE A 78 16.97 10.76 -8.61
CA ILE A 78 16.15 11.00 -9.80
C ILE A 78 16.93 11.82 -10.83
N CYS A 79 17.06 11.26 -12.03
CA CYS A 79 17.60 11.93 -13.21
C CYS A 79 16.46 12.28 -14.17
N THR A 80 16.49 13.47 -14.78
CA THR A 80 15.48 13.93 -15.75
C THR A 80 16.16 14.55 -16.97
N LYS A 81 15.40 14.82 -18.03
CA LYS A 81 15.93 15.56 -19.19
C LYS A 81 16.07 17.04 -18.87
N PRO A 82 17.03 17.74 -19.49
CA PRO A 82 17.11 19.20 -19.41
C PRO A 82 15.77 19.83 -19.82
N GLY A 83 15.22 20.70 -18.95
CA GLY A 83 13.98 21.43 -19.22
C GLY A 83 12.67 20.72 -18.83
N GLU A 84 12.72 19.47 -18.36
CA GLU A 84 11.54 18.81 -17.77
C GLU A 84 11.30 19.28 -16.32
N PHE A 85 10.03 19.25 -15.90
CA PHE A 85 9.65 19.62 -14.54
C PHE A 85 10.17 18.59 -13.55
N CYS A 86 10.94 19.06 -12.56
CA CYS A 86 11.50 18.23 -11.51
C CYS A 86 10.58 18.22 -10.28
N VAL A 87 10.11 17.03 -9.90
CA VAL A 87 9.35 16.85 -8.65
C VAL A 87 10.31 16.85 -7.46
N GLN A 88 10.00 17.67 -6.46
CA GLN A 88 10.84 17.82 -5.25
C GLN A 88 10.64 16.69 -4.24
N GLY A 89 9.58 15.87 -4.39
CA GLY A 89 9.33 14.70 -3.55
C GLY A 89 9.96 13.44 -4.11
N CYS A 90 10.45 12.56 -3.23
CA CYS A 90 10.73 11.19 -3.64
C CYS A 90 9.40 10.50 -3.97
N PRO A 91 9.28 9.77 -5.09
CA PRO A 91 8.17 8.86 -5.23
C PRO A 91 8.26 7.92 -4.04
N VAL A 92 7.22 7.91 -3.21
CA VAL A 92 6.95 6.76 -2.35
C VAL A 92 6.67 5.62 -3.31
N THR A 93 7.72 4.96 -3.76
CA THR A 93 7.57 3.55 -4.07
C THR A 93 7.23 2.95 -2.73
N ASP A 94 5.93 2.76 -2.48
CA ASP A 94 5.50 1.67 -1.62
C ASP A 94 6.43 0.49 -1.96
N PRO A 95 7.04 -0.16 -0.94
CA PRO A 95 8.01 -1.20 -1.19
C PRO A 95 7.42 -2.11 -2.24
N VAL A 96 8.18 -2.31 -3.32
CA VAL A 96 7.90 -3.32 -4.34
C VAL A 96 7.42 -4.53 -3.56
N VAL A 97 6.14 -4.86 -3.72
CA VAL A 97 5.51 -5.99 -3.06
C VAL A 97 6.34 -7.20 -3.49
N GLU A 98 7.29 -7.60 -2.66
CA GLU A 98 7.81 -8.95 -2.69
C GLU A 98 6.58 -9.83 -2.65
N ALA A 99 6.42 -10.64 -3.70
CA ALA A 99 5.27 -11.49 -3.99
C ALA A 99 4.49 -11.77 -2.72
N SER A 100 3.38 -11.05 -2.53
CA SER A 100 2.61 -11.05 -1.31
C SER A 100 2.36 -12.50 -0.93
N ALA A 101 3.05 -12.98 0.11
CA ALA A 101 2.79 -14.30 0.64
C ALA A 101 1.28 -14.36 0.89
N GLY A 102 0.64 -15.44 0.43
CA GLY A 102 -0.80 -15.59 0.47
C GLY A 102 -1.33 -15.59 1.91
N PRO A 103 -2.64 -15.81 2.11
CA PRO A 103 -3.19 -15.89 3.46
C PRO A 103 -2.54 -17.04 4.26
N VAL A 104 -2.49 -16.87 5.59
CA VAL A 104 -2.16 -17.96 6.51
C VAL A 104 -3.25 -19.03 6.41
N CYS A 105 -2.86 -20.29 6.28
CA CYS A 105 -3.73 -21.44 6.19
C CYS A 105 -3.25 -22.55 7.13
N GLY A 106 -3.87 -22.59 8.31
CA GLY A 106 -3.46 -23.45 9.41
C GLY A 106 -2.03 -23.16 9.85
N SER A 107 -1.11 -24.10 9.62
CA SER A 107 0.29 -24.00 10.00
C SER A 107 1.21 -23.42 8.92
N LYS A 108 0.70 -23.19 7.69
CA LYS A 108 1.50 -22.69 6.57
C LYS A 108 0.94 -21.41 5.96
N ILE A 109 1.74 -20.76 5.12
CA ILE A 109 1.32 -19.59 4.34
C ILE A 109 1.11 -20.04 2.89
N CYS A 110 -0.03 -19.67 2.29
CA CYS A 110 -0.33 -20.02 0.90
C CYS A 110 0.56 -19.24 -0.08
N ALA A 111 0.68 -19.72 -1.32
CA ALA A 111 1.40 -18.98 -2.35
C ALA A 111 0.66 -17.69 -2.72
N SER A 112 1.38 -16.72 -3.28
CA SER A 112 0.79 -15.48 -3.79
C SER A 112 -0.32 -15.80 -4.81
N GLY A 113 -1.54 -15.32 -4.54
CA GLY A 113 -2.70 -15.55 -5.39
C GLY A 113 -3.49 -16.83 -5.10
N GLU A 114 -3.09 -17.63 -4.11
CA GLU A 114 -3.90 -18.73 -3.57
C GLU A 114 -4.76 -18.26 -2.38
N VAL A 115 -5.83 -18.99 -2.11
CA VAL A 115 -6.71 -18.81 -0.96
C VAL A 115 -6.66 -20.04 -0.06
N CYS A 116 -6.83 -19.86 1.25
CA CYS A 116 -6.92 -20.99 2.18
C CYS A 116 -8.23 -21.74 1.96
N CYS A 117 -8.14 -23.00 1.54
CA CYS A 117 -9.28 -23.89 1.35
C CYS A 117 -9.62 -24.62 2.65
N ASN A 118 -8.64 -25.22 3.32
CA ASN A 118 -8.87 -25.96 4.56
C ASN A 118 -7.76 -25.68 5.58
N PRO A 119 -8.02 -24.87 6.62
CA PRO A 119 -7.03 -24.54 7.63
C PRO A 119 -6.70 -25.68 8.60
N LEU A 120 -7.51 -26.76 8.66
CA LEU A 120 -7.20 -27.93 9.48
C LEU A 120 -6.22 -28.89 8.80
N MET A 121 -6.19 -28.85 7.46
CA MET A 121 -5.34 -29.72 6.62
C MET A 121 -4.26 -28.93 5.87
N ASP A 122 -4.11 -27.63 6.18
CA ASP A 122 -3.18 -26.71 5.52
C ASP A 122 -3.35 -26.67 3.98
N ILE A 123 -4.58 -26.80 3.47
CA ILE A 123 -4.83 -26.88 2.01
C ILE A 123 -5.05 -25.48 1.45
N CYS A 124 -4.22 -25.09 0.49
CA CYS A 124 -4.35 -23.87 -0.31
C CYS A 124 -4.88 -24.23 -1.70
N THR A 125 -5.68 -23.34 -2.30
CA THR A 125 -6.26 -23.55 -3.63
C THR A 125 -6.24 -22.25 -4.41
N LYS A 126 -6.35 -22.33 -5.74
CA LYS A 126 -6.54 -21.13 -6.55
C LYS A 126 -8.00 -20.64 -6.46
N PRO A 127 -8.23 -19.33 -6.58
CA PRO A 127 -9.58 -18.81 -6.72
C PRO A 127 -10.35 -19.52 -7.84
N GLY A 128 -11.54 -20.06 -7.52
CA GLY A 128 -12.40 -20.75 -8.48
C GLY A 128 -12.20 -22.26 -8.62
N GLU A 129 -11.16 -22.85 -8.00
CA GLU A 129 -11.03 -24.31 -7.91
C GLU A 129 -11.89 -24.88 -6.78
N VAL A 130 -12.37 -26.12 -6.97
CA VAL A 130 -13.25 -26.79 -6.01
C VAL A 130 -12.49 -27.12 -4.73
N CYS A 131 -12.94 -26.54 -3.61
CA CYS A 131 -12.42 -26.86 -2.29
C CYS A 131 -13.25 -27.99 -1.65
N ILE A 132 -12.62 -29.13 -1.35
CA ILE A 132 -13.29 -30.27 -0.72
C ILE A 132 -13.02 -30.27 0.78
N LEU A 133 -14.00 -29.77 1.54
CA LEU A 133 -13.99 -29.76 3.00
C LEU A 133 -14.52 -31.09 3.56
N GLY A 134 -13.86 -32.20 3.27
CA GLY A 134 -14.00 -33.50 3.97
C GLY A 134 -15.41 -34.12 4.16
N SER A 135 -16.48 -33.52 3.64
CA SER A 135 -17.87 -33.92 3.87
C SER A 135 -18.75 -33.29 2.81
N ASN A 136 -18.70 -33.78 1.57
CA ASN A 136 -19.65 -33.52 0.45
C ASN A 136 -20.21 -32.09 0.27
N ALA A 137 -19.49 -31.06 0.71
CA ALA A 137 -19.81 -29.67 0.47
C ALA A 137 -18.66 -29.08 -0.36
N ALA A 138 -18.83 -29.11 -1.69
CA ALA A 138 -18.03 -28.29 -2.59
C ALA A 138 -18.50 -26.84 -2.39
N VAL A 139 -17.72 -26.04 -1.67
CA VAL A 139 -17.95 -24.59 -1.59
C VAL A 139 -16.89 -23.93 -2.44
N ALA A 140 -17.29 -23.19 -3.46
CA ALA A 140 -16.39 -22.33 -4.20
C ALA A 140 -15.76 -21.35 -3.18
N ALA A 141 -14.44 -21.34 -3.07
CA ALA A 141 -13.71 -20.39 -2.22
C ALA A 141 -13.90 -18.98 -2.80
N THR A 142 -15.03 -18.37 -2.47
CA THR A 142 -15.47 -17.04 -2.91
C THR A 142 -15.44 -16.15 -1.69
N THR A 143 -14.22 -15.79 -1.28
CA THR A 143 -14.03 -14.79 -0.24
C THR A 143 -13.42 -13.57 -0.93
N GLY A 144 -14.19 -12.50 -1.01
CA GLY A 144 -13.75 -11.18 -1.47
C GLY A 144 -12.85 -10.49 -0.44
N PRO A 145 -12.64 -9.17 -0.53
CA PRO A 145 -11.73 -8.46 0.37
C PRO A 145 -12.20 -8.55 1.83
N VAL A 146 -11.23 -8.62 2.74
CA VAL A 146 -11.48 -8.51 4.19
C VAL A 146 -11.96 -7.09 4.49
N CYS A 147 -13.07 -6.99 5.24
CA CYS A 147 -13.66 -5.74 5.66
C CYS A 147 -14.06 -5.84 7.14
N GLY A 148 -13.21 -5.35 8.04
CA GLY A 148 -13.39 -5.57 9.48
C GLY A 148 -13.29 -7.07 9.81
N ALA A 149 -14.28 -7.63 10.52
CA ALA A 149 -14.40 -9.09 10.74
C ALA A 149 -15.20 -9.81 9.65
N ASN A 150 -15.77 -9.07 8.71
CA ASN A 150 -16.50 -9.67 7.60
C ASN A 150 -15.54 -9.87 6.44
N THR A 151 -15.80 -10.91 5.65
CA THR A 151 -15.18 -11.07 4.34
C THR A 151 -16.25 -10.82 3.31
N CYS A 152 -16.02 -9.86 2.42
CA CYS A 152 -17.02 -9.47 1.43
C CYS A 152 -17.24 -10.57 0.40
N ALA A 153 -18.36 -10.50 -0.33
CA ALA A 153 -18.52 -11.35 -1.50
C ALA A 153 -17.44 -11.00 -2.55
N SER A 154 -17.13 -11.93 -3.46
CA SER A 154 -16.09 -11.75 -4.49
C SER A 154 -16.35 -10.56 -5.44
N ASP A 155 -17.59 -10.11 -5.56
CA ASP A 155 -18.03 -8.97 -6.38
C ASP A 155 -18.27 -7.68 -5.59
N GLU A 156 -17.90 -7.66 -4.31
CA GLU A 156 -18.06 -6.51 -3.40
C GLU A 156 -16.72 -5.91 -2.98
N VAL A 157 -16.74 -4.61 -2.66
CA VAL A 157 -15.61 -3.88 -2.08
C VAL A 157 -15.88 -3.59 -0.61
N CYS A 158 -14.80 -3.47 0.18
CA CYS A 158 -14.93 -3.03 1.56
C CYS A 158 -15.39 -1.57 1.58
N CYS A 159 -16.62 -1.36 2.02
CA CYS A 159 -17.30 -0.08 2.02
C CYS A 159 -17.05 0.67 3.33
N ASN A 160 -17.02 -0.04 4.46
CA ASN A 160 -16.59 0.49 5.75
C ASN A 160 -15.98 -0.61 6.61
N ALA A 161 -14.66 -0.56 6.80
CA ALA A 161 -13.90 -1.54 7.57
C ALA A 161 -14.26 -1.53 9.06
N SER A 162 -14.56 -0.35 9.63
CA SER A 162 -14.97 -0.22 11.04
C SER A 162 -16.30 -0.92 11.32
N CYS A 163 -17.16 -1.03 10.31
CA CYS A 163 -18.49 -1.65 10.44
C CYS A 163 -18.57 -3.04 9.79
N GLY A 164 -17.48 -3.52 9.20
CA GLY A 164 -17.46 -4.66 8.31
C GLY A 164 -18.54 -4.62 7.21
N LYS A 165 -18.82 -3.43 6.67
CA LYS A 165 -19.84 -3.26 5.63
C LYS A 165 -19.19 -3.43 4.27
N CYS A 166 -19.74 -4.34 3.49
CA CYS A 166 -19.40 -4.55 2.09
C CYS A 166 -20.43 -3.85 1.22
N ALA A 167 -20.01 -3.35 0.07
CA ALA A 167 -20.92 -2.79 -0.91
C ALA A 167 -20.47 -3.11 -2.32
N LYS A 168 -21.39 -2.97 -3.28
CA LYS A 168 -21.06 -3.07 -4.70
C LYS A 168 -20.18 -1.90 -5.15
N PRO A 169 -19.32 -2.08 -6.16
CA PRO A 169 -18.57 -1.00 -6.77
C PRO A 169 -19.49 0.15 -7.21
N GLY A 170 -19.13 1.39 -6.85
CA GLY A 170 -19.87 2.60 -7.24
C GLY A 170 -21.00 3.04 -6.32
N VAL A 171 -21.26 2.30 -5.23
CA VAL A 171 -22.18 2.75 -4.18
C VAL A 171 -21.46 3.69 -3.22
N ALA A 172 -22.11 4.81 -2.85
CA ALA A 172 -21.58 5.74 -1.87
C ALA A 172 -21.58 5.10 -0.46
N CYS A 173 -20.45 5.23 0.24
CA CYS A 173 -20.22 4.63 1.55
C CYS A 173 -20.09 5.69 2.63
N THR A 174 -20.59 5.40 3.83
CA THR A 174 -20.36 6.22 5.02
C THR A 174 -19.19 5.63 5.82
N GLN A 175 -18.22 6.48 6.20
CA GLN A 175 -17.02 6.09 6.97
C GLN A 175 -17.24 6.27 8.48
N GLU A 176 -18.40 5.81 8.95
CA GLU A 176 -18.79 5.84 10.36
C GLU A 176 -17.88 4.93 11.17
N ALA A 177 -17.49 5.36 12.38
CA ALA A 177 -16.88 4.45 13.34
C ALA A 177 -17.99 3.57 13.93
N CYS A 178 -17.95 2.27 13.65
CA CYS A 178 -18.82 1.30 14.30
C CYS A 178 -18.08 0.54 15.39
N GLY A 179 -18.73 0.46 16.54
CA GLY A 179 -18.30 -0.28 17.71
C GLY A 179 -19.27 0.04 18.85
N PRO A 180 -19.18 -0.66 19.99
CA PRO A 180 -20.01 -0.32 21.13
C PRO A 180 -19.73 1.13 21.58
N GLN A 181 -20.80 1.86 21.93
CA GLN A 181 -20.64 3.14 22.62
C GLN A 181 -20.00 2.90 23.99
N CYS A 182 -19.07 3.77 24.36
CA CYS A 182 -18.35 3.71 25.61
C CYS A 182 -18.15 5.14 26.12
N GLY A 183 -19.03 5.59 27.02
CA GLY A 183 -19.09 6.99 27.43
C GLY A 183 -19.30 7.94 26.24
N LEU A 184 -18.37 8.86 26.04
CA LEU A 184 -18.35 9.80 24.90
C LEU A 184 -17.64 9.26 23.65
N ASN A 185 -17.03 8.08 23.74
CA ASN A 185 -16.28 7.47 22.64
C ASN A 185 -17.08 6.33 22.01
N THR A 186 -16.84 6.10 20.72
CA THR A 186 -17.25 4.84 20.06
C THR A 186 -16.01 3.97 19.95
N CYS A 187 -16.09 2.73 20.45
CA CYS A 187 -14.93 1.86 20.44
C CYS A 187 -14.52 1.46 19.01
N PRO A 188 -13.22 1.20 18.78
CA PRO A 188 -12.77 0.62 17.52
C PRO A 188 -13.43 -0.73 17.26
N PHE A 189 -13.44 -1.11 15.98
CA PHE A 189 -13.98 -2.39 15.57
C PHE A 189 -13.27 -3.56 16.27
N GLY A 190 -14.06 -4.50 16.79
CA GLY A 190 -13.58 -5.69 17.48
C GLY A 190 -13.16 -5.46 18.92
N ASP A 191 -13.28 -4.23 19.44
CA ASP A 191 -13.05 -3.91 20.85
C ASP A 191 -14.39 -3.84 21.61
N VAL A 192 -14.32 -4.07 22.92
CA VAL A 192 -15.44 -3.95 23.86
C VAL A 192 -15.27 -2.70 24.72
N CYS A 193 -16.38 -2.09 25.13
CA CYS A 193 -16.33 -1.02 26.12
C CYS A 193 -15.81 -1.60 27.44
N CYS A 194 -14.66 -1.10 27.87
CA CYS A 194 -14.04 -1.47 29.14
C CYS A 194 -14.61 -0.58 30.24
N ASN A 195 -14.48 0.74 30.10
CA ASN A 195 -14.94 1.67 31.11
C ASN A 195 -15.77 2.79 30.49
N ASP A 196 -17.08 2.76 30.74
CA ASP A 196 -18.03 3.74 30.25
C ASP A 196 -17.76 5.15 30.80
N SER A 197 -17.39 5.27 32.08
CA SER A 197 -17.09 6.56 32.72
C SER A 197 -15.90 7.27 32.09
N CYS A 198 -14.94 6.51 31.56
CA CYS A 198 -13.71 7.02 30.96
C CYS A 198 -13.71 6.96 29.42
N GLY A 199 -14.70 6.30 28.82
CA GLY A 199 -14.71 5.95 27.41
C GLY A 199 -13.52 5.11 26.97
N TYR A 200 -13.05 4.20 27.82
CA TYR A 200 -11.93 3.30 27.51
C TYR A 200 -12.42 2.02 26.86
N CYS A 201 -11.80 1.68 25.74
CA CYS A 201 -12.07 0.48 24.96
C CYS A 201 -10.92 -0.49 25.12
N THR A 202 -11.22 -1.79 25.12
CA THR A 202 -10.20 -2.85 25.20
C THR A 202 -10.56 -4.02 24.31
N LYS A 203 -9.61 -4.92 24.06
CA LYS A 203 -9.87 -6.16 23.34
C LYS A 203 -10.80 -7.09 24.14
N PRO A 204 -11.60 -7.95 23.50
CA PRO A 204 -12.37 -8.98 24.19
C PRO A 204 -11.46 -9.82 25.11
N GLY A 205 -11.81 -9.90 26.40
CA GLY A 205 -11.01 -10.59 27.42
C GLY A 205 -9.82 -9.80 27.97
N GLY A 206 -9.62 -8.55 27.55
CA GLY A 206 -8.59 -7.66 28.08
C GLY A 206 -8.87 -7.23 29.53
N PHE A 207 -7.81 -6.89 30.26
CA PHE A 207 -7.93 -6.36 31.62
C PHE A 207 -8.55 -4.96 31.60
N CYS A 208 -9.38 -4.67 32.60
CA CYS A 208 -10.12 -3.42 32.67
C CYS A 208 -10.18 -2.87 34.10
N THR A 209 -10.11 -1.55 34.25
CA THR A 209 -10.34 -0.83 35.52
C THR A 209 -11.70 -0.15 35.49
N GLN A 210 -12.54 -0.41 36.48
CA GLN A 210 -13.86 0.24 36.65
C GLN A 210 -13.75 1.51 37.51
N GLU A 211 -12.77 2.36 37.20
CA GLU A 211 -12.63 3.64 37.89
C GLU A 211 -13.67 4.66 37.41
N ILE A 212 -14.10 5.54 38.31
CA ILE A 212 -14.95 6.67 37.95
C ILE A 212 -14.02 7.79 37.50
N CYS A 213 -13.88 7.97 36.18
CA CYS A 213 -13.20 9.14 35.67
C CYS A 213 -14.05 10.38 35.94
N SER A 214 -13.42 11.41 36.52
CA SER A 214 -14.05 12.73 36.64
C SER A 214 -14.36 13.20 35.22
N LYS A 215 -15.66 13.31 34.90
CA LYS A 215 -16.23 13.72 33.61
C LYS A 215 -15.23 14.50 32.75
N ALA A 216 -14.99 14.01 31.54
CA ALA A 216 -14.49 14.84 30.45
C ALA A 216 -15.18 16.22 30.53
N PRO A 217 -14.44 17.35 30.40
CA PRO A 217 -15.05 18.67 30.49
C PRO A 217 -16.23 18.65 29.52
N GLU A 218 -17.43 18.81 30.10
CA GLU A 218 -18.69 18.58 29.43
C GLU A 218 -18.61 19.20 28.04
N ALA A 219 -18.91 18.39 27.02
CA ALA A 219 -19.04 18.82 25.64
C ALA A 219 -19.76 20.18 25.64
N ARG A 220 -18.98 21.25 25.45
CA ARG A 220 -19.38 22.66 25.53
C ARG A 220 -20.63 22.90 26.40
N ALA A 221 -20.45 23.07 27.71
CA ALA A 221 -21.57 23.26 28.64
C ALA A 221 -22.48 24.43 28.23
N THR A 222 -23.77 24.18 28.03
CA THR A 222 -24.77 25.24 27.77
C THR A 222 -24.97 26.08 29.03
N CYS A 223 -24.73 27.39 28.91
CA CYS A 223 -24.81 28.39 29.96
C CYS A 223 -25.71 29.54 29.51
N GLY A 224 -26.99 29.50 29.90
CA GLY A 224 -27.97 30.51 29.48
C GLY A 224 -28.09 30.58 27.95
N PRO A 225 -27.94 31.77 27.34
CA PRO A 225 -27.94 31.92 25.88
C PRO A 225 -26.64 31.43 25.20
N ASN A 226 -25.59 31.10 25.96
CA ASN A 226 -24.28 30.76 25.44
C ASN A 226 -23.94 29.27 25.60
N VAL A 227 -22.96 28.82 24.83
CA VAL A 227 -22.40 27.47 24.90
C VAL A 227 -20.90 27.63 25.18
N CYS A 228 -20.44 27.15 26.34
CA CYS A 228 -19.08 27.39 26.82
C CYS A 228 -18.02 26.73 25.94
N ALA A 229 -16.86 27.36 25.81
CA ALA A 229 -15.73 26.77 25.10
C ALA A 229 -15.25 25.48 25.80
N SER A 230 -14.57 24.60 25.06
CA SER A 230 -14.03 23.36 25.62
C SER A 230 -13.12 23.66 26.82
N GLY A 231 -13.34 22.97 27.93
CA GLY A 231 -12.58 23.18 29.18
C GLY A 231 -13.08 24.33 30.06
N GLN A 232 -14.17 25.02 29.71
CA GLN A 232 -14.84 25.99 30.58
C GLN A 232 -16.10 25.42 31.25
N VAL A 233 -16.46 25.95 32.41
CA VAL A 233 -17.67 25.62 33.17
C VAL A 233 -18.65 26.79 33.17
N CYS A 234 -19.95 26.51 33.23
CA CYS A 234 -20.96 27.56 33.36
C CYS A 234 -20.85 28.23 34.73
N CYS A 235 -20.48 29.51 34.70
CA CYS A 235 -20.30 30.36 35.87
C CYS A 235 -21.65 30.93 36.31
N ASN A 236 -22.33 31.61 35.38
CA ASN A 236 -23.60 32.28 35.63
C ASN A 236 -24.56 32.00 34.48
N ARG A 237 -25.58 31.18 34.75
CA ARG A 237 -26.56 30.76 33.77
C ARG A 237 -27.50 31.88 33.32
N SER A 238 -27.79 32.89 34.15
CA SER A 238 -28.66 34.01 33.76
C SER A 238 -28.00 34.92 32.74
N CYS A 239 -26.68 35.11 32.87
CA CYS A 239 -25.90 35.96 31.97
C CYS A 239 -25.16 35.18 30.86
N GLY A 240 -25.26 33.85 30.88
CA GLY A 240 -24.47 32.95 30.04
C GLY A 240 -22.95 33.14 30.14
N VAL A 241 -22.44 33.38 31.35
CA VAL A 241 -21.00 33.59 31.58
C VAL A 241 -20.32 32.24 31.82
N CYS A 242 -19.28 31.98 31.05
CA CYS A 242 -18.42 30.79 31.18
C CYS A 242 -17.10 31.18 31.84
N THR A 243 -16.55 30.30 32.69
CA THR A 243 -15.27 30.52 33.37
C THR A 243 -14.40 29.27 33.32
N ALA A 244 -13.10 29.41 33.59
CA ALA A 244 -12.24 28.28 33.87
C ALA A 244 -12.70 27.53 35.15
N PRO A 245 -12.49 26.21 35.25
CA PRO A 245 -12.78 25.45 36.47
C PRO A 245 -12.11 26.08 37.70
N GLY A 246 -12.88 26.30 38.76
CA GLY A 246 -12.40 26.95 40.00
C GLY A 246 -12.27 28.48 39.94
N GLY A 247 -12.62 29.11 38.80
CA GLY A 247 -12.64 30.57 38.68
C GLY A 247 -13.67 31.25 39.58
N LYS A 248 -13.41 32.51 39.94
CA LYS A 248 -14.33 33.30 40.77
C LYS A 248 -15.51 33.76 39.93
N CYS A 249 -16.72 33.59 40.46
CA CYS A 249 -17.96 33.90 39.77
C CYS A 249 -18.82 34.92 40.51
N THR A 250 -19.52 35.77 39.76
CA THR A 250 -20.56 36.66 40.28
C THR A 250 -21.95 36.17 39.86
N GLN A 251 -22.79 35.84 40.82
CA GLN A 251 -24.16 35.36 40.62
C GLN A 251 -25.17 36.51 40.46
N GLN A 252 -24.92 37.39 39.50
CA GLN A 252 -25.88 38.45 39.15
C GLN A 252 -27.00 37.92 38.24
N LEU A 253 -28.19 38.50 38.35
CA LEU A 253 -29.29 38.24 37.42
C LEU A 253 -29.17 39.22 36.26
N CYS A 254 -28.93 38.71 35.05
CA CYS A 254 -29.03 39.49 33.83
C CYS A 254 -30.46 39.37 33.29
N GLY A 255 -31.09 40.51 33.02
CA GLY A 255 -32.47 40.53 32.53
C GLY A 255 -32.55 40.06 31.07
N ASP A 256 -33.58 39.28 30.77
CA ASP A 256 -34.03 39.08 29.39
C ASP A 256 -34.61 40.42 28.91
N THR A 257 -33.89 41.14 28.04
CA THR A 257 -34.53 42.22 27.29
C THR A 257 -35.59 41.57 26.41
N SER A 258 -36.85 41.78 26.80
CA SER A 258 -38.06 41.41 26.04
C SER A 258 -38.06 42.01 24.64
#